data_AF-A0A1G9IQJ7-F1
#
_entry.id   AF-A0A1G9IQJ7-F1
#
_cell.length_a   1.000
_cell.length_b   1.000
_cell.length_c   1.000
_cell.angle_alpha   90.00
_cell.angle_beta   90.00
_cell.angle_gamma   90.00
#
_symmetry.space_group_name_H-M   'P 1'
#
loop_
_entity.id
_entity.type
_entity.pdbx_description
1 polymer ?
#
loop_
_entity_poly.entity_id
_entity_poly.type
_entity_poly.pdbx_seq_one_letter_code
_entity_poly.pdbx_strand_id
1 'polypeptide(L)'
;MSRLFILSAGAALALAQAASAAPAAPETHPLKIAKECSQFTGDTPSFCTITESNLEAIPAGSKILYYGPVVANPLFSSSTAVIAVGNGDSALGYCVVYDTAKPPLGTCAFHAGSGTLAGFQAIVKVTVDDKQIWHWDGDYVLGTTQAAK
;
A
#
# COMPACT_ATOMS: atom_id res chain seq x y z
N MET A 1 -34.83 -9.48 77.34
CA MET A 1 -33.83 -8.54 76.79
C MET A 1 -33.33 -9.11 75.48
N SER A 2 -33.71 -8.47 74.38
CA SER A 2 -33.54 -8.95 72.99
C SER A 2 -32.16 -8.55 72.44
N ARG A 3 -31.51 -9.42 71.65
CA ARG A 3 -30.38 -9.06 70.80
C ARG A 3 -30.70 -9.47 69.36
N LEU A 4 -30.96 -8.46 68.53
CA LEU A 4 -31.15 -8.61 67.08
C LEU A 4 -29.81 -8.98 66.41
N PHE A 5 -29.82 -10.04 65.60
CA PHE A 5 -28.78 -10.34 64.63
C PHE A 5 -29.18 -9.75 63.27
N ILE A 6 -28.36 -8.83 62.75
CA ILE A 6 -28.55 -8.21 61.44
C ILE A 6 -27.83 -9.09 60.40
N LEU A 7 -28.60 -9.68 59.48
CA LEU A 7 -28.08 -10.37 58.29
C LEU A 7 -27.85 -9.34 57.17
N SER A 8 -26.60 -9.08 56.85
CA SER A 8 -26.20 -8.26 55.69
C SER A 8 -26.03 -9.15 54.45
N ALA A 9 -26.96 -9.05 53.50
CA ALA A 9 -26.85 -9.67 52.18
C ALA A 9 -25.94 -8.81 51.28
N GLY A 10 -24.72 -9.26 51.03
CA GLY A 10 -23.80 -8.65 50.08
C GLY A 10 -24.09 -9.12 48.65
N ALA A 11 -24.60 -8.24 47.80
CA ALA A 11 -24.71 -8.49 46.37
C ALA A 11 -23.33 -8.38 45.72
N ALA A 12 -22.77 -9.49 45.26
CA ALA A 12 -21.54 -9.50 44.48
C ALA A 12 -21.84 -9.10 43.02
N LEU A 13 -21.49 -7.88 42.63
CA LEU A 13 -21.47 -7.48 41.21
C LEU A 13 -20.28 -8.16 40.53
N ALA A 14 -20.56 -9.16 39.69
CA ALA A 14 -19.56 -9.73 38.79
C ALA A 14 -19.30 -8.77 37.62
N LEU A 15 -18.15 -8.10 37.63
CA LEU A 15 -17.64 -7.33 36.50
C LEU A 15 -17.16 -8.32 35.42
N ALA A 16 -17.99 -8.57 34.41
CA ALA A 16 -17.57 -9.29 33.21
C ALA A 16 -16.60 -8.40 32.42
N GLN A 17 -15.30 -8.70 32.49
CA GLN A 17 -14.29 -8.10 31.63
C GLN A 17 -14.46 -8.67 30.21
N ALA A 18 -15.09 -7.89 29.33
CA ALA A 18 -15.00 -8.13 27.89
C ALA A 18 -13.56 -7.84 27.46
N ALA A 19 -12.77 -8.89 27.25
CA ALA A 19 -11.46 -8.77 26.62
C ALA A 19 -11.68 -8.36 25.15
N SER A 20 -11.46 -7.08 24.83
CA SER A 20 -11.44 -6.60 23.46
C SER A 20 -10.30 -7.28 22.71
N ALA A 21 -10.60 -8.18 21.79
CA ALA A 21 -9.60 -8.73 20.89
C ALA A 21 -9.07 -7.59 20.01
N ALA A 22 -7.76 -7.32 20.10
CA ALA A 22 -7.11 -6.39 19.19
C ALA A 22 -7.25 -6.93 17.75
N PRO A 23 -7.52 -6.06 16.75
CA PRO A 23 -7.46 -6.47 15.35
C PRO A 23 -6.10 -7.12 15.07
N ALA A 24 -6.10 -8.29 14.43
CA ALA A 24 -4.86 -8.88 13.94
C ALA A 24 -4.20 -7.90 12.97
N ALA A 25 -2.87 -7.79 13.03
CA ALA A 25 -2.13 -7.01 12.05
C ALA A 25 -2.43 -7.57 10.64
N PRO A 26 -2.60 -6.71 9.62
CA PRO A 26 -2.78 -7.18 8.25
C PRO A 26 -1.61 -8.07 7.83
N GLU A 27 -1.91 -9.17 7.14
CA GLU A 27 -0.87 -10.03 6.58
C GLU A 27 -0.14 -9.30 5.45
N THR A 28 1.18 -9.29 5.52
CA THR A 28 2.06 -8.71 4.50
C THR A 28 2.49 -9.78 3.51
N HIS A 29 2.39 -9.48 2.22
CA HIS A 29 2.79 -10.35 1.13
C HIS A 29 3.87 -9.70 0.27
N PRO A 30 4.80 -10.48 -0.31
CA PRO A 30 5.81 -9.92 -1.20
C PRO A 30 5.18 -9.35 -2.47
N LEU A 31 5.61 -8.15 -2.86
CA LEU A 31 5.26 -7.50 -4.12
C LEU A 31 6.47 -7.51 -5.05
N LYS A 32 6.26 -8.03 -6.27
CA LYS A 32 7.25 -8.04 -7.36
C LYS A 32 6.57 -7.60 -8.65
N ILE A 33 7.01 -6.46 -9.17
CA ILE A 33 6.49 -5.88 -10.41
C ILE A 33 7.67 -5.53 -11.31
N ALA A 34 7.57 -5.87 -12.60
CA ALA A 34 8.43 -5.37 -13.65
C ALA A 34 7.64 -4.40 -14.55
N LYS A 35 8.27 -3.29 -14.93
CA LYS A 35 7.65 -2.27 -15.79
C LYS A 35 8.63 -1.73 -16.83
N GLU A 36 8.10 -1.48 -18.03
CA GLU A 36 8.79 -0.76 -19.09
C GLU A 36 8.41 0.72 -19.00
N CYS A 37 9.37 1.61 -19.29
CA CYS A 37 9.19 3.05 -19.15
C CYS A 37 9.66 3.85 -20.39
N SER A 38 9.79 3.25 -21.56
CA SER A 38 10.17 3.97 -22.79
C SER A 38 9.16 5.07 -23.19
N GLN A 39 7.91 4.98 -22.70
CA GLN A 39 6.89 6.01 -22.90
C GLN A 39 6.91 7.13 -21.84
N PHE A 40 7.82 7.07 -20.86
CA PHE A 40 7.97 8.09 -19.85
C PHE A 40 8.71 9.31 -20.44
N THR A 41 8.03 10.45 -20.57
CA THR A 41 8.61 11.68 -21.14
C THR A 41 8.98 12.73 -20.09
N GLY A 42 8.46 12.60 -18.88
CA GLY A 42 8.52 13.62 -17.82
C GLY A 42 7.35 14.61 -17.84
N ASP A 43 6.57 14.65 -18.93
CA ASP A 43 5.33 15.43 -18.99
C ASP A 43 4.25 14.82 -18.10
N THR A 44 3.25 15.60 -17.66
CA THR A 44 2.19 15.09 -16.79
C THR A 44 0.88 14.87 -17.55
N PRO A 45 0.28 13.66 -17.51
CA PRO A 45 0.84 12.43 -16.93
C PRO A 45 1.81 11.72 -17.89
N SER A 46 2.96 11.31 -17.37
CA SER A 46 3.86 10.32 -18.00
C SER A 46 3.53 8.96 -17.42
N PHE A 47 3.90 7.88 -18.11
CA PHE A 47 3.61 6.56 -17.59
C PHE A 47 4.66 5.50 -17.93
N CYS A 48 4.64 4.45 -17.10
CA CYS A 48 5.27 3.17 -17.38
C CYS A 48 4.17 2.10 -17.50
N THR A 49 4.43 1.06 -18.30
CA THR A 49 3.51 -0.09 -18.42
C THR A 49 4.06 -1.26 -17.63
N ILE A 50 3.24 -1.85 -16.75
CA ILE A 50 3.58 -3.08 -16.04
C ILE A 50 3.61 -4.23 -17.04
N THR A 51 4.74 -4.93 -17.12
CA THR A 51 4.93 -6.10 -17.99
C THR A 51 4.76 -7.40 -17.22
N GLU A 52 5.09 -7.42 -15.92
CA GLU A 52 4.95 -8.58 -15.05
C GLU A 52 4.56 -8.15 -13.63
N SER A 53 3.74 -8.96 -12.95
CA SER A 53 3.30 -8.73 -11.58
C SER A 53 2.95 -10.06 -10.92
N ASN A 54 3.34 -10.22 -9.66
CA ASN A 54 2.93 -11.38 -8.85
C ASN A 54 1.60 -11.15 -8.09
N LEU A 55 0.95 -10.00 -8.28
CA LEU A 55 -0.35 -9.67 -7.69
C LEU A 55 -1.40 -9.60 -8.80
N GLU A 56 -2.35 -10.55 -8.80
CA GLU A 56 -3.39 -10.66 -9.82
C GLU A 56 -4.27 -9.41 -9.95
N ALA A 57 -4.49 -8.69 -8.84
CA ALA A 57 -5.22 -7.42 -8.83
C ALA A 57 -4.50 -6.28 -9.58
N ILE A 58 -3.20 -6.44 -9.87
CA ILE A 58 -2.40 -5.53 -10.70
C ILE A 58 -1.81 -6.35 -11.85
N PRO A 59 -2.59 -6.69 -12.88
CA PRO A 59 -2.12 -7.53 -13.96
C PRO A 59 -1.15 -6.79 -14.90
N ALA A 60 -0.41 -7.56 -15.71
CA ALA A 60 0.34 -7.03 -16.84
C ALA A 60 -0.58 -6.20 -17.77
N GLY A 61 -0.05 -5.10 -18.31
CA GLY A 61 -0.80 -4.09 -19.07
C GLY A 61 -1.35 -2.94 -18.21
N SER A 62 -1.36 -3.07 -16.88
CA SER A 62 -1.66 -1.95 -15.98
C SER A 62 -0.64 -0.82 -16.15
N LYS A 63 -1.06 0.43 -15.92
CA LYS A 63 -0.18 1.60 -16.07
C LYS A 63 0.18 2.19 -14.72
N ILE A 64 1.41 2.69 -14.60
CA ILE A 64 1.79 3.59 -13.51
C ILE A 64 1.84 4.99 -14.09
N LEU A 65 0.93 5.86 -13.66
CA LEU A 65 0.84 7.25 -14.08
C LEU A 65 1.60 8.13 -13.07
N TYR A 66 2.41 9.06 -13.57
CA TYR A 66 3.25 9.95 -12.78
C TYR A 66 2.85 11.41 -13.00
N TYR A 67 2.66 12.16 -11.92
CA TYR A 67 2.14 13.54 -11.94
C TYR A 67 3.11 14.59 -11.36
N GLY A 68 4.35 14.21 -11.03
CA GLY A 68 5.30 15.12 -10.38
C GLY A 68 4.99 15.32 -8.88
N PRO A 69 5.61 16.32 -8.22
CA PRO A 69 5.97 17.61 -8.78
C PRO A 69 7.44 17.79 -9.22
N VAL A 70 8.33 16.85 -8.90
CA VAL A 70 9.76 16.99 -9.22
C VAL A 70 10.13 16.03 -10.35
N VAL A 71 10.11 16.53 -11.58
CA VAL A 71 10.42 15.73 -12.78
C VAL A 71 11.64 16.25 -13.56
N ALA A 72 12.22 17.38 -13.15
CA ALA A 72 13.32 18.05 -13.85
C ALA A 72 14.53 18.40 -12.96
N ASN A 73 14.69 17.70 -11.82
CA ASN A 73 15.84 17.89 -10.94
C ASN A 73 16.95 16.87 -11.29
N PRO A 74 18.23 17.29 -11.36
CA PRO A 74 19.32 16.41 -11.78
C PRO A 74 19.75 15.37 -10.72
N LEU A 75 19.26 15.48 -9.47
CA LEU A 75 19.63 14.60 -8.35
C LEU A 75 18.59 13.51 -8.12
N PHE A 76 17.31 13.87 -8.19
CA PHE A 76 16.21 12.96 -7.95
C PHE A 76 14.94 13.43 -8.67
N SER A 77 14.08 12.48 -9.00
CA SER A 77 12.69 12.72 -9.34
C SER A 77 11.79 12.30 -8.19
N SER A 78 10.66 12.99 -8.05
CA SER A 78 9.62 12.60 -7.10
C SER A 78 8.25 12.87 -7.67
N SER A 79 7.36 11.89 -7.55
CA SER A 79 6.10 11.90 -8.26
C SER A 79 4.98 11.27 -7.46
N THR A 80 3.82 11.91 -7.48
CA THR A 80 2.56 11.23 -7.20
C THR A 80 2.37 10.16 -8.25
N ALA A 81 2.26 8.91 -7.80
CA ALA A 81 2.14 7.74 -8.65
C ALA A 81 0.75 7.13 -8.48
N VAL A 82 0.09 6.84 -9.60
CA VAL A 82 -1.19 6.13 -9.62
C VAL A 82 -1.00 4.84 -10.39
N ILE A 83 -1.17 3.71 -9.70
CA ILE A 83 -1.40 2.42 -10.35
C ILE A 83 -2.81 2.50 -10.93
N ALA A 84 -2.95 2.53 -12.25
CA ALA A 84 -4.21 2.49 -12.95
C ALA A 84 -4.43 1.08 -13.49
N VAL A 85 -5.39 0.38 -12.89
CA VAL A 85 -5.84 -0.94 -13.32
C VAL A 85 -7.07 -0.74 -14.22
N GLY A 86 -7.25 -1.59 -15.22
CA GLY A 86 -8.45 -1.55 -16.07
C GLY A 86 -9.73 -1.58 -15.23
N ASN A 87 -10.82 -1.04 -15.77
CA ASN A 87 -12.14 -0.93 -15.10
C ASN A 87 -12.27 0.14 -13.99
N GLY A 88 -11.29 1.03 -13.83
CA GLY A 88 -11.38 2.17 -12.91
C GLY A 88 -10.84 1.89 -11.50
N ASP A 89 -10.29 0.71 -11.28
CA ASP A 89 -9.55 0.36 -10.07
C ASP A 89 -8.20 1.06 -10.07
N SER A 90 -7.76 1.51 -8.90
CA SER A 90 -6.52 2.28 -8.81
C SER A 90 -5.87 2.19 -7.44
N ALA A 91 -4.59 2.52 -7.37
CA ALA A 91 -3.92 2.80 -6.10
C ALA A 91 -3.02 4.03 -6.20
N LEU A 92 -3.22 4.96 -5.27
CA LEU A 92 -2.47 6.19 -5.13
C LEU A 92 -1.27 5.98 -4.19
N GLY A 93 -0.14 6.54 -4.60
CA GLY A 93 1.10 6.53 -3.85
C GLY A 93 2.03 7.67 -4.24
N TYR A 94 3.25 7.59 -3.73
CA TYR A 94 4.31 8.53 -4.02
C TYR A 94 5.62 7.79 -4.22
N CYS A 95 6.37 8.20 -5.25
CA CYS A 95 7.66 7.63 -5.60
C CYS A 95 8.74 8.69 -5.51
N VAL A 96 9.94 8.29 -5.08
CA VAL A 96 11.18 9.06 -5.16
C VAL A 96 12.23 8.18 -5.82
N VAL A 97 12.91 8.68 -6.84
CA VAL A 97 13.98 7.98 -7.55
C VAL A 97 15.21 8.89 -7.60
N TYR A 98 16.38 8.35 -7.25
CA TYR A 98 17.65 9.03 -7.26
C TYR A 98 18.41 8.71 -8.55
N ASP A 99 18.34 9.62 -9.52
CA ASP A 99 18.93 9.46 -10.85
C ASP A 99 20.46 9.55 -10.84
N THR A 100 21.04 10.07 -9.75
CA THR A 100 22.51 10.10 -9.53
C THR A 100 23.09 8.74 -9.18
N ALA A 101 22.27 7.79 -8.72
CA ALA A 101 22.74 6.44 -8.47
C ALA A 101 23.03 5.71 -9.80
N LYS A 102 23.99 4.78 -9.78
CA LYS A 102 24.35 3.97 -10.96
C LYS A 102 24.30 2.47 -10.63
N PRO A 103 23.24 1.74 -11.03
CA PRO A 103 22.04 2.22 -11.73
C PRO A 103 21.12 3.08 -10.83
N PRO A 104 20.17 3.84 -11.41
CA PRO A 104 19.13 4.54 -10.65
C PRO A 104 18.41 3.63 -9.66
N LEU A 105 18.05 4.20 -8.51
CA LEU A 105 17.33 3.49 -7.45
C LEU A 105 16.35 4.41 -6.74
N GLY A 106 15.34 3.85 -6.10
CA GLY A 106 14.30 4.65 -5.46
C GLY A 106 13.42 3.88 -4.50
N THR A 107 12.33 4.51 -4.10
CA THR A 107 11.30 3.91 -3.26
C THR A 107 9.94 4.47 -3.67
N CYS A 108 8.92 3.60 -3.65
CA CYS A 108 7.52 4.01 -3.77
C CYS A 108 6.72 3.52 -2.56
N ALA A 109 5.79 4.35 -2.11
CA ALA A 109 4.83 3.98 -1.07
C ALA A 109 3.40 4.25 -1.56
N PHE A 110 2.55 3.23 -1.52
CA PHE A 110 1.14 3.28 -1.89
C PHE A 110 0.29 3.14 -0.63
N HIS A 111 -0.80 3.91 -0.55
CA HIS A 111 -1.58 4.02 0.69
C HIS A 111 -3.10 4.07 0.48
N ALA A 112 -3.56 4.34 -0.73
CA ALA A 112 -5.00 4.48 -1.00
C ALA A 112 -5.39 3.77 -2.29
N GLY A 113 -5.90 2.55 -2.16
CA GLY A 113 -6.46 1.79 -3.27
C GLY A 113 -7.99 1.81 -3.34
N SER A 114 -8.53 1.60 -4.54
CA SER A 114 -9.95 1.56 -4.87
C SER A 114 -10.33 0.24 -5.57
N GLY A 115 -11.61 -0.11 -5.54
CA GLY A 115 -12.13 -1.31 -6.21
C GLY A 115 -11.46 -2.59 -5.71
N THR A 116 -10.90 -3.41 -6.61
CA THR A 116 -10.15 -4.62 -6.24
C THR A 116 -8.88 -4.34 -5.42
N LEU A 117 -8.40 -3.09 -5.42
CA LEU A 117 -7.28 -2.63 -4.61
C LEU A 117 -7.73 -1.95 -3.30
N ALA A 118 -8.98 -2.08 -2.88
CA ALA A 118 -9.45 -1.47 -1.63
C ALA A 118 -8.57 -1.87 -0.42
N GLY A 119 -8.05 -0.87 0.29
CA GLY A 119 -7.14 -1.07 1.42
C GLY A 119 -5.72 -1.51 1.02
N PHE A 120 -5.37 -1.49 -0.27
CA PHE A 120 -4.01 -1.73 -0.73
C PHE A 120 -3.05 -0.70 -0.15
N GLN A 121 -1.99 -1.20 0.49
CA GLN A 121 -0.82 -0.40 0.84
C GLN A 121 0.42 -1.19 0.47
N ALA A 122 1.47 -0.53 0.00
CA ALA A 122 2.72 -1.18 -0.35
C ALA A 122 3.90 -0.24 -0.16
N ILE A 123 5.06 -0.81 0.16
CA ILE A 123 6.34 -0.12 0.13
C ILE A 123 7.28 -0.96 -0.71
N VAL A 124 7.85 -0.36 -1.75
CA VAL A 124 8.72 -1.06 -2.70
C VAL A 124 10.00 -0.30 -2.95
N LYS A 125 11.11 -1.03 -3.03
CA LYS A 125 12.36 -0.54 -3.59
C LYS A 125 12.24 -0.51 -5.11
N VAL A 126 12.75 0.55 -5.71
CA VAL A 126 12.81 0.73 -7.16
C VAL A 126 14.24 0.49 -7.63
N THR A 127 14.42 -0.34 -8.65
CA THR A 127 15.69 -0.56 -9.35
C THR A 127 15.46 -0.59 -10.87
N VAL A 128 16.53 -0.58 -11.65
CA VAL A 128 16.50 -0.77 -13.10
C VAL A 128 17.63 -1.71 -13.51
N ASP A 129 17.35 -2.61 -14.45
CA ASP A 129 18.34 -3.54 -14.99
C ASP A 129 19.01 -3.03 -16.28
N ASP A 130 19.97 -3.81 -16.79
CA ASP A 130 20.72 -3.48 -18.00
C ASP A 130 19.85 -3.42 -19.27
N LYS A 131 18.62 -3.98 -19.23
CA LYS A 131 17.64 -3.93 -20.32
C LYS A 131 16.68 -2.74 -20.17
N GLN A 132 16.91 -1.85 -19.22
CA GLN A 132 16.04 -0.72 -18.89
C GLN A 132 14.64 -1.13 -18.41
N ILE A 133 14.51 -2.34 -17.86
CA ILE A 133 13.31 -2.77 -17.16
C ILE A 133 13.42 -2.31 -15.71
N TRP A 134 12.39 -1.62 -15.25
CA TRP A 134 12.30 -1.11 -13.90
C TRP A 134 11.59 -2.13 -13.01
N HIS A 135 12.18 -2.41 -11.86
CA HIS A 135 11.66 -3.41 -10.92
C HIS A 135 11.21 -2.75 -9.63
N TRP A 136 10.09 -3.23 -9.11
CA TRP A 136 9.59 -2.94 -7.78
C TRP A 136 9.62 -4.22 -6.96
N ASP A 137 10.41 -4.19 -5.87
CA ASP A 137 10.52 -5.28 -4.91
C ASP A 137 10.23 -4.77 -3.51
N GLY A 138 9.28 -5.40 -2.83
CA GLY A 138 8.93 -5.05 -1.45
C GLY A 138 7.75 -5.85 -0.95
N ASP A 139 6.90 -5.23 -0.14
CA ASP A 139 5.75 -5.88 0.47
C ASP A 139 4.48 -5.05 0.30
N TYR A 140 3.34 -5.73 0.29
CA TYR A 140 2.02 -5.14 0.26
C TYR A 140 1.08 -5.77 1.29
N VAL A 141 0.03 -5.04 1.63
CA VAL A 141 -1.16 -5.53 2.33
C VAL A 141 -2.38 -5.22 1.49
N LEU A 142 -3.40 -6.05 1.55
CA LEU A 142 -4.73 -5.76 1.03
C LEU A 142 -5.70 -5.62 2.19
N GLY A 143 -6.65 -4.69 2.07
CA GLY A 143 -7.70 -4.57 3.05
C GLY A 143 -8.55 -5.84 3.04
N THR A 144 -8.83 -6.41 4.20
CA THR A 144 -9.98 -7.30 4.31
C THR A 144 -11.20 -6.42 4.06
N THR A 145 -12.03 -6.75 3.07
CA THR A 145 -13.35 -6.11 2.91
C THR A 145 -14.03 -6.15 4.28
N GLN A 146 -14.11 -5.01 4.98
CA GLN A 146 -14.99 -4.93 6.13
C GLN A 146 -16.38 -5.09 5.53
N ALA A 147 -16.95 -6.28 5.67
CA ALA A 147 -18.36 -6.48 5.48
C ALA A 147 -19.05 -5.53 6.48
N ALA A 148 -19.49 -4.39 5.98
CA ALA A 148 -20.40 -3.53 6.72
C ALA A 148 -21.59 -4.41 7.10
N LYS A 149 -21.74 -4.66 8.40
CA LYS A 149 -22.88 -5.37 8.98
C LYS A 149 -23.94 -4.36 9.36
#